data_AF-A0A6I6FY99-F1
#
_entry.id   AF-A0A6I6FY99-F1
#
_cell.length_a   1.000
_cell.length_b   1.000
_cell.length_c   1.000
_cell.angle_alpha   90.00
_cell.angle_beta   90.00
_cell.angle_gamma   90.00
#
_symmetry.space_group_name_H-M   'P 1'
#
loop_
_entity.id
_entity.type
_entity.pdbx_description
1 polymer ?
#
loop_
_entity_poly.entity_id
_entity_poly.type
_entity_poly.pdbx_seq_one_letter_code
_entity_poly.pdbx_strand_id
1 'polypeptide(L)'
;MPTTPEPLGFQDLVRLRGRRRATAGRRAPHRGVWVPHGSRDTVALRLEALTVVRPDAVATGWTAALFHGHPWPPRDPPLEVATGDRRIRRPGVLSRQFAIPDGQHEEFIGPHGHPIRVATFDRALFDLARYLPRDDAVAALDGAGRLGVDARAAVPTQAELNRGVSRRGTALRHAALCAPLAESPMETRLRMFARDIGLDRLVVQYRVPGTPYRLDLADPERRIALEYDGEHHGYSDQHTRDVERRNRLTARGWMVIVVTKRQLWRTPDELAAQLLRAFAERS
;
A
#
# COMPACT_ATOMS: atom_id res chain seq x y z
N MET A 1 -29.63 30.99 -3.29
CA MET A 1 -29.10 30.50 -4.58
C MET A 1 -28.52 29.13 -4.35
N PRO A 2 -28.95 28.09 -5.09
CA PRO A 2 -28.41 26.75 -4.91
C PRO A 2 -26.91 26.81 -5.19
N THR A 3 -26.11 26.42 -4.20
CA THR A 3 -24.68 26.25 -4.36
C THR A 3 -24.47 25.09 -5.32
N THR A 4 -23.93 25.33 -6.52
CA THR A 4 -23.55 24.25 -7.44
C THR A 4 -22.67 23.27 -6.66
N PRO A 5 -23.10 22.01 -6.46
CA PRO A 5 -22.41 21.11 -5.56
C PRO A 5 -21.04 20.69 -6.13
N GLU A 6 -20.87 20.77 -7.44
CA GLU A 6 -19.70 20.26 -8.15
C GLU A 6 -18.40 21.09 -7.99
N PRO A 7 -17.23 20.45 -8.24
CA PRO A 7 -15.96 21.15 -8.40
C PRO A 7 -15.97 22.06 -9.64
N LEU A 8 -15.59 23.33 -9.45
CA LEU A 8 -15.56 24.32 -10.54
C LEU A 8 -14.25 25.09 -10.61
N GLY A 9 -13.88 25.47 -11.83
CA GLY A 9 -12.80 26.41 -12.07
C GLY A 9 -13.15 27.81 -11.57
N PHE A 10 -12.13 28.60 -11.22
CA PHE A 10 -12.36 29.98 -10.77
C PHE A 10 -13.12 30.83 -11.81
N GLN A 11 -12.82 30.68 -13.11
CA GLN A 11 -13.51 31.46 -14.14
C GLN A 11 -14.99 31.08 -14.26
N ASP A 12 -15.33 29.80 -14.13
CA ASP A 12 -16.73 29.35 -14.16
C ASP A 12 -17.51 29.90 -12.95
N LEU A 13 -16.88 29.93 -11.77
CA LEU A 13 -17.47 30.57 -10.59
C LEU A 13 -17.66 32.07 -10.76
N VAL A 14 -16.73 32.76 -11.41
CA VAL A 14 -16.88 34.20 -11.72
C VAL A 14 -18.06 34.40 -12.67
N ARG A 15 -18.23 33.56 -13.69
CA ARG A 15 -19.37 33.61 -14.62
C ARG A 15 -20.70 33.35 -13.90
N LEU A 16 -20.74 32.40 -12.97
CA LEU A 16 -21.96 32.00 -12.26
C LEU A 16 -22.36 32.95 -11.11
N ARG A 17 -21.39 33.51 -10.39
CA ARG A 17 -21.64 34.23 -9.11
C ARG A 17 -21.08 35.64 -9.06
N GLY A 18 -20.40 36.07 -10.11
CA GLY A 18 -19.66 37.33 -10.14
C GLY A 18 -18.36 37.26 -9.32
N ARG A 19 -17.38 38.09 -9.72
CA ARG A 19 -16.02 38.06 -9.16
C ARG A 19 -15.95 38.21 -7.64
N ARG A 20 -16.78 39.07 -7.05
CA ARG A 20 -16.77 39.36 -5.60
C ARG A 20 -17.24 38.19 -4.74
N ARG A 21 -18.07 37.28 -5.27
CA ARG A 21 -18.68 36.17 -4.51
C ARG A 21 -18.27 34.79 -5.01
N ALA A 22 -17.38 34.71 -6.00
CA ALA A 22 -16.99 33.47 -6.67
C ALA A 22 -16.60 32.36 -5.67
N THR A 23 -15.77 32.68 -4.68
CA THR A 23 -15.20 31.72 -3.72
C THR A 23 -15.91 31.71 -2.36
N ALA A 24 -16.94 32.54 -2.16
CA ALA A 24 -17.66 32.62 -0.89
C ALA A 24 -18.34 31.28 -0.56
N GLY A 25 -18.04 30.72 0.61
CA GLY A 25 -18.55 29.41 1.06
C GLY A 25 -17.90 28.21 0.36
N ARG A 26 -16.70 28.37 -0.22
CA ARG A 26 -15.97 27.31 -0.93
C ARG A 26 -14.56 27.11 -0.38
N ARG A 27 -14.02 25.91 -0.57
CA ARG A 27 -12.60 25.57 -0.31
C ARG A 27 -11.94 25.08 -1.60
N ALA A 28 -10.62 25.13 -1.65
CA ALA A 28 -9.85 24.76 -2.83
C ALA A 28 -9.04 23.47 -2.58
N PRO A 29 -9.51 22.28 -3.01
CA PRO A 29 -8.71 21.05 -2.92
C PRO A 29 -7.49 21.10 -3.85
N HIS A 30 -7.58 21.85 -4.95
CA HIS A 30 -6.48 22.14 -5.86
C HIS A 30 -6.44 23.63 -6.16
N ARG A 31 -5.26 24.18 -6.44
CA ARG A 31 -5.14 25.58 -6.86
C ARG A 31 -6.02 25.84 -8.10
N GLY A 32 -6.93 26.80 -7.95
CA GLY A 32 -7.84 27.26 -9.00
C GLY A 32 -9.12 26.43 -9.17
N VAL A 33 -9.29 25.35 -8.40
CA VAL A 33 -10.49 24.51 -8.39
C VAL A 33 -11.16 24.63 -7.03
N TRP A 34 -12.47 24.80 -7.03
CA TRP A 34 -13.23 25.15 -5.84
C TRP A 34 -14.45 24.26 -5.66
N VAL A 35 -14.60 23.71 -4.45
CA VAL A 35 -15.73 22.88 -4.02
C VAL A 35 -16.48 23.58 -2.89
N PRO A 36 -17.76 23.26 -2.63
CA PRO A 36 -18.46 23.74 -1.44
C PRO A 36 -17.66 23.47 -0.16
N HIS A 37 -17.71 24.40 0.80
CA HIS A 37 -16.93 24.29 2.04
C HIS A 37 -17.26 23.02 2.84
N GLY A 38 -18.54 22.60 2.83
CA GLY A 38 -19.02 21.40 3.52
C GLY A 38 -18.69 20.07 2.83
N SER A 39 -18.09 20.07 1.62
CA SER A 39 -17.75 18.82 0.94
C SER A 39 -16.69 18.04 1.71
N ARG A 40 -16.99 16.78 2.06
CA ARG A 40 -16.08 15.88 2.78
C ARG A 40 -14.79 15.68 1.99
N ASP A 41 -13.64 15.82 2.65
CA ASP A 41 -12.34 15.66 2.01
C ASP A 41 -12.00 14.17 1.84
N THR A 42 -12.22 13.64 0.65
CA THR A 42 -11.95 12.24 0.29
C THR A 42 -10.99 12.17 -0.90
N VAL A 43 -10.34 11.02 -1.09
CA VAL A 43 -9.52 10.75 -2.28
C VAL A 43 -10.35 10.92 -3.55
N ALA A 44 -11.59 10.43 -3.55
CA ALA A 44 -12.51 10.57 -4.69
C ALA A 44 -12.84 12.04 -5.00
N LEU A 45 -13.10 12.87 -3.99
CA LEU A 45 -13.30 14.31 -4.21
C LEU A 45 -12.05 14.99 -4.76
N ARG A 46 -10.88 14.67 -4.20
CA ARG A 46 -9.61 15.25 -4.66
C ARG A 46 -9.32 14.85 -6.11
N LEU A 47 -9.63 13.61 -6.51
CA LEU A 47 -9.50 13.14 -7.90
C LEU A 47 -10.50 13.82 -8.83
N GLU A 48 -11.79 13.86 -8.45
CA GLU A 48 -12.85 14.52 -9.21
C GLU A 48 -12.56 16.01 -9.40
N ALA A 49 -12.10 16.72 -8.37
CA ALA A 49 -11.69 18.11 -8.50
C ALA A 49 -10.46 18.30 -9.40
N LEU A 50 -9.58 17.29 -9.50
CA LEU A 50 -8.42 17.38 -10.41
C LEU A 50 -8.86 17.33 -11.88
N THR A 51 -9.94 16.62 -12.21
CA THR A 51 -10.39 16.47 -13.60
C THR A 51 -10.81 17.80 -14.24
N VAL A 52 -11.25 18.78 -13.44
CA VAL A 52 -11.53 20.17 -13.89
C VAL A 52 -10.35 20.81 -14.62
N VAL A 53 -9.12 20.47 -14.23
CA VAL A 53 -7.87 21.05 -14.79
C VAL A 53 -7.01 20.03 -15.52
N ARG A 54 -7.27 18.73 -15.33
CA ARG A 54 -6.62 17.62 -16.04
C ARG A 54 -7.64 16.48 -16.28
N PRO A 55 -8.55 16.62 -17.26
CA PRO A 55 -9.65 15.68 -17.50
C PRO A 55 -9.21 14.25 -17.87
N ASP A 56 -8.00 14.13 -18.40
CA ASP A 56 -7.34 12.89 -18.81
C ASP A 56 -6.50 12.25 -17.70
N ALA A 57 -6.45 12.83 -16.49
CA ALA A 57 -5.73 12.24 -15.38
C ALA A 57 -6.37 10.89 -14.99
N VAL A 58 -5.54 9.86 -14.87
CA VAL A 58 -5.95 8.54 -14.41
C VAL A 58 -5.30 8.27 -13.06
N ALA A 59 -6.08 7.99 -12.01
CA ALA A 59 -5.54 7.57 -10.73
C ALA A 59 -4.69 6.30 -10.89
N THR A 60 -3.51 6.28 -10.26
CA THR A 60 -2.61 5.12 -10.28
C THR A 60 -1.94 4.94 -8.92
N GLY A 61 -1.09 3.93 -8.80
CA GLY A 61 -0.32 3.61 -7.60
C GLY A 61 -1.22 3.52 -6.37
N TRP A 62 -0.87 4.23 -5.30
CA TRP A 62 -1.62 4.17 -4.05
C TRP A 62 -3.03 4.75 -4.17
N THR A 63 -3.24 5.73 -5.03
CA THR A 63 -4.58 6.28 -5.25
C THR A 63 -5.49 5.23 -5.85
N ALA A 64 -5.08 4.55 -6.92
CA ALA A 64 -5.88 3.47 -7.51
C ALA A 64 -6.04 2.28 -6.56
N ALA A 65 -4.98 1.85 -5.88
CA ALA A 65 -5.06 0.74 -4.92
C ALA A 65 -6.07 1.02 -3.79
N LEU A 66 -6.19 2.27 -3.32
CA LEU A 66 -7.19 2.67 -2.34
C LEU A 66 -8.64 2.56 -2.87
N PHE A 67 -8.89 2.88 -4.13
CA PHE A 67 -10.21 2.68 -4.75
C PHE A 67 -10.60 1.20 -4.81
N HIS A 68 -9.62 0.31 -5.01
CA HIS A 68 -9.81 -1.14 -5.01
C HIS A 68 -9.80 -1.77 -3.61
N GLY A 69 -9.75 -0.96 -2.55
CA GLY A 69 -9.86 -1.44 -1.17
C GLY A 69 -8.59 -2.03 -0.57
N HIS A 70 -7.41 -1.70 -1.11
CA HIS A 70 -6.13 -2.20 -0.60
C HIS A 70 -5.98 -1.95 0.92
N PRO A 71 -5.61 -2.97 1.73
CA PRO A 71 -5.72 -2.88 3.19
C PRO A 71 -4.60 -2.10 3.87
N TRP A 72 -3.45 -1.94 3.22
CA TRP A 72 -2.25 -1.35 3.84
C TRP A 72 -1.73 -0.08 3.17
N PRO A 73 -2.57 0.94 2.95
CA PRO A 73 -2.10 2.21 2.42
C PRO A 73 -1.12 2.88 3.40
N PRO A 74 -0.20 3.72 2.90
CA PRO A 74 0.53 4.63 3.79
C PRO A 74 -0.46 5.57 4.48
N ARG A 75 -0.04 6.20 5.58
CA ARG A 75 -0.92 7.04 6.42
C ARG A 75 -1.51 8.25 5.67
N ASP A 76 -0.73 8.87 4.80
CA ASP A 76 -1.14 10.05 4.01
C ASP A 76 -0.54 9.95 2.60
N PRO A 77 -1.10 9.09 1.72
CA PRO A 77 -0.62 8.98 0.36
C PRO A 77 -0.95 10.26 -0.42
N PRO A 78 -0.04 10.75 -1.28
CA PRO A 78 -0.39 11.81 -2.22
C PRO A 78 -1.47 11.30 -3.20
N LEU A 79 -2.19 12.24 -3.82
CA LEU A 79 -3.04 11.94 -4.97
C LEU A 79 -2.14 11.60 -6.16
N GLU A 80 -1.93 10.32 -6.39
CA GLU A 80 -1.06 9.77 -7.42
C GLU A 80 -1.84 9.53 -8.72
N VAL A 81 -1.41 10.18 -9.79
CA VAL A 81 -2.09 10.16 -11.09
C VAL A 81 -1.10 10.03 -12.23
N ALA A 82 -1.47 9.27 -13.24
CA ALA A 82 -0.86 9.27 -14.55
C ALA A 82 -1.44 10.42 -15.38
N THR A 83 -0.60 11.25 -16.00
CA THR A 83 -1.04 12.46 -16.73
C THR A 83 -0.50 12.54 -18.16
N GLY A 84 -0.18 11.39 -18.76
CA GLY A 84 0.31 11.32 -20.14
C GLY A 84 1.65 12.04 -20.30
N ASP A 85 1.74 12.88 -21.33
CA ASP A 85 2.90 13.69 -21.68
C ASP A 85 3.00 14.99 -20.85
N ARG A 86 1.88 15.50 -20.33
CA ARG A 86 1.82 16.78 -19.63
C ARG A 86 1.78 16.60 -18.13
N ARG A 87 2.93 16.80 -17.49
CA ARG A 87 3.04 16.80 -16.02
C ARG A 87 2.23 17.95 -15.40
N ILE A 88 1.54 17.65 -14.30
CA ILE A 88 0.87 18.64 -13.45
C ILE A 88 1.67 18.85 -12.16
N ARG A 89 1.85 20.11 -11.74
CA ARG A 89 2.50 20.45 -10.46
C ARG A 89 1.49 21.09 -9.53
N ARG A 90 1.05 20.33 -8.52
CA ARG A 90 0.09 20.78 -7.50
C ARG A 90 0.48 20.20 -6.14
N PRO A 91 0.33 20.96 -5.03
CA PRO A 91 0.54 20.40 -3.69
C PRO A 91 -0.31 19.15 -3.46
N GLY A 92 0.27 18.11 -2.86
CA GLY A 92 -0.42 16.85 -2.60
C GLY A 92 -0.70 15.98 -3.83
N VAL A 93 -0.28 16.37 -5.04
CA VAL A 93 -0.45 15.58 -6.27
C VAL A 93 0.89 15.01 -6.73
N LEU A 94 0.97 13.68 -6.79
CA LEU A 94 2.08 12.96 -7.38
C LEU A 94 1.76 12.61 -8.84
N SER A 95 2.22 13.46 -9.76
CA SER A 95 2.03 13.27 -11.20
C SER A 95 3.10 12.36 -11.79
N ARG A 96 2.67 11.26 -12.41
CA ARG A 96 3.48 10.34 -13.20
C ARG A 96 3.31 10.64 -14.69
N GLN A 97 4.44 10.81 -15.39
CA GLN A 97 4.45 11.14 -16.82
C GLN A 97 4.46 9.85 -17.65
N PHE A 98 3.29 9.22 -17.74
CA PHE A 98 2.99 8.15 -18.69
C PHE A 98 1.48 8.12 -18.92
N ALA A 99 1.06 7.54 -20.05
CA ALA A 99 -0.35 7.22 -20.28
C ALA A 99 -0.67 5.82 -19.73
N ILE A 100 -1.89 5.64 -19.23
CA ILE A 100 -2.45 4.32 -18.95
C ILE A 100 -3.31 3.97 -20.17
N PRO A 101 -3.00 2.87 -20.89
CA PRO A 101 -3.77 2.47 -22.06
C PRO A 101 -5.23 2.17 -21.71
N ASP A 102 -6.12 2.31 -22.69
CA ASP A 102 -7.49 1.83 -22.57
C ASP A 102 -7.52 0.34 -22.25
N GLY A 103 -8.48 -0.08 -21.41
CA GLY A 103 -8.54 -1.42 -20.84
C GLY A 103 -7.63 -1.66 -19.63
N GLN A 104 -6.79 -0.69 -19.24
CA GLN A 104 -6.03 -0.72 -17.98
C GLN A 104 -6.48 0.36 -16.98
N HIS A 105 -7.62 1.00 -17.26
CA HIS A 105 -8.33 1.88 -16.35
C HIS A 105 -9.84 1.67 -16.48
N GLU A 106 -10.56 2.01 -15.42
CA GLU A 106 -12.01 1.90 -15.26
C GLU A 106 -12.57 3.26 -14.85
N GLU A 107 -13.83 3.50 -15.18
CA GLU A 107 -14.54 4.72 -14.80
C GLU A 107 -15.33 4.52 -13.52
N PHE A 108 -15.13 5.44 -12.57
CA PHE A 108 -15.89 5.54 -11.33
C PHE A 108 -16.65 6.85 -11.32
N ILE A 109 -17.73 6.92 -10.55
CA ILE A 109 -18.50 8.15 -10.35
C ILE A 109 -17.99 8.86 -9.09
N GLY A 110 -17.53 10.09 -9.26
CA GLY A 110 -17.10 10.96 -8.18
C GLY A 110 -18.25 11.41 -7.28
N PRO A 111 -17.96 11.99 -6.10
CA PRO A 111 -18.98 12.43 -5.15
C PRO A 111 -20.02 13.40 -5.70
N HIS A 112 -19.74 14.09 -6.81
CA HIS A 112 -20.64 15.05 -7.45
C HIS A 112 -21.20 14.55 -8.79
N GLY A 113 -21.04 13.27 -9.11
CA GLY A 113 -21.62 12.65 -10.30
C GLY A 113 -20.73 12.73 -11.54
N HIS A 114 -19.48 13.22 -11.43
CA HIS A 114 -18.58 13.29 -12.58
C HIS A 114 -17.73 12.02 -12.72
N PRO A 115 -17.43 11.60 -13.95
CA PRO A 115 -16.56 10.47 -14.19
C PRO A 115 -15.12 10.78 -13.74
N ILE A 116 -14.51 9.80 -13.09
CA ILE A 116 -13.10 9.77 -12.71
C ILE A 116 -12.49 8.45 -13.19
N ARG A 117 -11.26 8.51 -13.73
CA ARG A 117 -10.57 7.33 -14.24
C ARG A 117 -9.63 6.76 -13.20
N VAL A 118 -9.68 5.46 -12.98
CA VAL A 118 -8.87 4.75 -11.99
C VAL A 118 -8.21 3.55 -12.66
N ALA A 119 -6.90 3.39 -12.53
CA ALA A 119 -6.20 2.22 -13.03
C ALA A 119 -6.85 0.92 -12.49
N THR A 120 -6.90 -0.13 -13.32
CA THR A 120 -7.30 -1.46 -12.82
C THR A 120 -6.37 -1.89 -11.69
N PHE A 121 -6.84 -2.77 -10.80
CA PHE A 121 -6.05 -3.12 -9.62
C PHE A 121 -4.69 -3.73 -9.98
N ASP A 122 -4.64 -4.62 -10.98
CA ASP A 122 -3.38 -5.18 -11.48
C ASP A 122 -2.43 -4.09 -12.00
N ARG A 123 -2.94 -3.11 -12.75
CA ARG A 123 -2.13 -1.98 -13.22
C ARG A 123 -1.63 -1.13 -12.05
N ALA A 124 -2.46 -0.90 -11.04
CA ALA A 124 -2.05 -0.19 -9.83
C ALA A 124 -0.92 -0.92 -9.09
N LEU A 125 -1.01 -2.25 -8.95
CA LEU A 125 0.05 -3.08 -8.35
C LEU A 125 1.36 -3.04 -9.15
N PHE A 126 1.27 -3.14 -10.48
CA PHE A 126 2.42 -2.95 -11.35
C PHE A 126 3.06 -1.57 -11.16
N ASP A 127 2.26 -0.51 -11.04
CA ASP A 127 2.73 0.86 -10.86
C ASP A 127 3.37 1.06 -9.47
N LEU A 128 2.79 0.49 -8.42
CA LEU A 128 3.39 0.43 -7.09
C LEU A 128 4.75 -0.28 -7.14
N ALA A 129 4.82 -1.44 -7.80
CA ALA A 129 6.04 -2.21 -7.96
C ALA A 129 7.13 -1.45 -8.74
N ARG A 130 6.75 -0.61 -9.71
CA ARG A 130 7.69 0.21 -10.49
C ARG A 130 8.33 1.33 -9.67
N TYR A 131 7.59 1.95 -8.75
CA TYR A 131 7.98 3.25 -8.19
C TYR A 131 8.24 3.27 -6.69
N LEU A 132 7.73 2.30 -5.93
CA LEU A 132 8.03 2.22 -4.50
C LEU A 132 9.45 1.67 -4.26
N PRO A 133 10.10 2.04 -3.13
CA PRO A 133 11.25 1.31 -2.62
C PRO A 133 10.94 -0.18 -2.44
N ARG A 134 11.97 -1.04 -2.50
CA ARG A 134 11.82 -2.51 -2.49
C ARG A 134 10.84 -3.02 -1.44
N ASP A 135 11.05 -2.68 -0.17
CA ASP A 135 10.27 -3.26 0.94
C ASP A 135 8.84 -2.73 0.97
N ASP A 136 8.64 -1.46 0.62
CA ASP A 136 7.30 -0.87 0.50
C ASP A 136 6.54 -1.44 -0.70
N ALA A 137 7.24 -1.70 -1.81
CA ALA A 137 6.68 -2.37 -2.98
C ALA A 137 6.22 -3.78 -2.60
N VAL A 138 7.10 -4.60 -2.01
CA VAL A 138 6.77 -5.99 -1.63
C VAL A 138 5.64 -6.00 -0.60
N ALA A 139 5.63 -5.08 0.38
CA ALA A 139 4.52 -4.97 1.34
C ALA A 139 3.19 -4.62 0.66
N ALA A 140 3.19 -3.68 -0.30
CA ALA A 140 1.99 -3.37 -1.08
C ALA A 140 1.54 -4.56 -1.94
N LEU A 141 2.46 -5.30 -2.54
CA LEU A 141 2.12 -6.47 -3.36
C LEU A 141 1.60 -7.64 -2.50
N ASP A 142 2.20 -7.93 -1.35
CA ASP A 142 1.71 -8.94 -0.41
C ASP A 142 0.30 -8.59 0.11
N GLY A 143 0.03 -7.30 0.32
CA GLY A 143 -1.27 -6.79 0.75
C GLY A 143 -2.41 -7.08 -0.24
N ALA A 144 -2.09 -7.24 -1.52
CA ALA A 144 -3.06 -7.65 -2.54
C ALA A 144 -3.60 -9.07 -2.30
N GLY A 145 -2.81 -9.95 -1.65
CA GLY A 145 -3.23 -11.30 -1.29
C GLY A 145 -4.44 -11.32 -0.35
N ARG A 146 -4.58 -10.28 0.49
CA ARG A 146 -5.76 -10.09 1.37
C ARG A 146 -7.04 -9.82 0.60
N LEU A 147 -6.94 -9.37 -0.65
CA LEU A 147 -8.04 -9.17 -1.58
C LEU A 147 -8.18 -10.33 -2.57
N GLY A 148 -7.45 -11.43 -2.37
CA GLY A 148 -7.48 -12.60 -3.24
C GLY A 148 -6.63 -12.46 -4.52
N VAL A 149 -5.74 -11.47 -4.59
CA VAL A 149 -4.91 -11.20 -5.78
C VAL A 149 -3.47 -11.62 -5.52
N ASP A 150 -2.98 -12.58 -6.31
CA ASP A 150 -1.57 -12.94 -6.31
C ASP A 150 -0.75 -11.98 -7.17
N ALA A 151 -0.17 -10.98 -6.52
CA ALA A 151 0.70 -10.00 -7.18
C ALA A 151 1.94 -10.62 -7.84
N ARG A 152 2.40 -11.80 -7.39
CA ARG A 152 3.53 -12.51 -8.01
C ARG A 152 3.20 -12.98 -9.43
N ALA A 153 1.92 -13.23 -9.71
CA ALA A 153 1.41 -13.56 -11.04
C ALA A 153 0.90 -12.33 -11.80
N ALA A 154 0.17 -11.42 -11.13
CA ALA A 154 -0.43 -10.25 -11.77
C ALA A 154 0.60 -9.26 -12.31
N VAL A 155 1.68 -8.99 -11.56
CA VAL A 155 2.70 -8.00 -11.95
C VAL A 155 3.46 -8.42 -13.22
N PRO A 156 3.94 -9.68 -13.38
CA PRO A 156 4.50 -10.14 -14.64
C PRO A 156 3.55 -10.03 -15.83
N THR A 157 2.26 -10.38 -15.67
CA THR A 157 1.26 -10.23 -16.73
C THR A 157 1.14 -8.78 -17.17
N GLN A 158 1.04 -7.84 -16.22
CA GLN A 158 1.02 -6.41 -16.54
C GLN A 158 2.33 -5.92 -17.15
N ALA A 159 3.47 -6.47 -16.74
CA ALA A 159 4.78 -6.16 -17.32
C ALA A 159 4.86 -6.59 -18.80
N GLU A 160 4.23 -7.69 -19.19
CA GLU A 160 4.14 -8.13 -20.59
C GLU A 160 3.22 -7.24 -21.43
N LEU A 161 2.11 -6.77 -20.85
CA LEU A 161 1.23 -5.80 -21.52
C LEU A 161 1.89 -4.41 -21.69
N ASN A 162 2.97 -4.14 -20.94
CA ASN A 162 3.61 -2.82 -20.86
C ASN A 162 5.14 -2.88 -21.14
N ARG A 163 5.59 -3.64 -22.15
CA ARG A 163 7.04 -3.89 -22.40
C ARG A 163 7.93 -2.64 -22.50
N GLY A 164 7.41 -1.55 -23.07
CA GLY A 164 8.17 -0.32 -23.32
C GLY A 164 8.25 0.66 -22.13
N VAL A 165 7.65 0.35 -20.98
CA VAL A 165 7.59 1.29 -19.87
C VAL A 165 8.85 1.26 -19.00
N SER A 166 9.24 2.43 -18.50
CA SER A 166 10.35 2.54 -17.55
C SER A 166 10.13 1.69 -16.29
N ARG A 167 11.23 1.26 -15.66
CA ARG A 167 11.23 0.52 -14.37
C ARG A 167 10.50 -0.84 -14.40
N ARG A 168 10.15 -1.36 -15.58
CA ARG A 168 9.56 -2.71 -15.74
C ARG A 168 10.40 -3.79 -15.03
N GLY A 169 11.71 -3.79 -15.22
CA GLY A 169 12.61 -4.76 -14.56
C GLY A 169 12.60 -4.64 -13.03
N THR A 170 12.41 -3.43 -12.50
CA THR A 170 12.24 -3.21 -11.05
C THR A 170 10.96 -3.85 -10.54
N ALA A 171 9.84 -3.68 -11.25
CA ALA A 171 8.57 -4.30 -10.87
C ALA A 171 8.66 -5.84 -10.84
N LEU A 172 9.31 -6.43 -11.85
CA LEU A 172 9.54 -7.89 -11.90
C LEU A 172 10.38 -8.39 -10.72
N ARG A 173 11.46 -7.67 -10.37
CA ARG A 173 12.29 -8.01 -9.20
C ARG A 173 11.51 -7.92 -7.89
N HIS A 174 10.66 -6.91 -7.73
CA HIS A 174 9.82 -6.79 -6.54
C HIS A 174 8.77 -7.91 -6.46
N ALA A 175 8.08 -8.22 -7.56
CA ALA A 175 7.09 -9.29 -7.61
C ALA A 175 7.68 -10.68 -7.26
N ALA A 176 8.93 -10.93 -7.65
CA ALA A 176 9.62 -12.17 -7.33
C ALA A 176 9.88 -12.37 -5.81
N LEU A 177 9.80 -11.30 -5.02
CA LEU A 177 10.01 -11.31 -3.57
C LEU A 177 8.71 -11.46 -2.77
N CYS A 178 7.54 -11.47 -3.43
CA CYS A 178 6.25 -11.53 -2.76
C CYS A 178 5.98 -12.89 -2.11
N ALA A 179 5.31 -12.83 -0.96
CA ALA A 179 4.73 -13.93 -0.23
C ALA A 179 3.29 -13.54 0.19
N PRO A 180 2.26 -13.91 -0.61
CA PRO A 180 0.91 -13.34 -0.51
C PRO A 180 0.14 -13.71 0.76
N LEU A 181 0.72 -14.52 1.65
CA LEU A 181 0.12 -14.94 2.90
C LEU A 181 0.43 -13.98 4.07
N ALA A 182 1.28 -12.98 3.91
CA ALA A 182 1.55 -12.01 4.99
C ALA A 182 0.24 -11.34 5.46
N GLU A 183 0.10 -11.14 6.77
CA GLU A 183 -1.11 -10.56 7.37
C GLU A 183 -0.95 -9.09 7.76
N SER A 184 0.29 -8.60 7.77
CA SER A 184 0.61 -7.20 8.01
C SER A 184 1.80 -6.73 7.17
N PRO A 185 1.92 -5.42 6.89
CA PRO A 185 3.06 -4.88 6.17
C PRO A 185 4.35 -4.93 7.00
N MET A 186 4.27 -5.18 8.32
CA MET A 186 5.44 -5.34 9.17
C MET A 186 6.00 -6.76 9.14
N GLU A 187 5.15 -7.79 9.01
CA GLU A 187 5.60 -9.16 8.74
C GLU A 187 6.39 -9.24 7.43
N THR A 188 5.89 -8.60 6.35
CA THR A 188 6.64 -8.53 5.08
C THR A 188 8.00 -7.86 5.28
N ARG A 189 8.07 -6.76 6.04
CA ARG A 189 9.35 -6.08 6.31
C ARG A 189 10.31 -6.93 7.14
N LEU A 190 9.81 -7.63 8.15
CA LEU A 190 10.60 -8.58 8.94
C LEU A 190 11.16 -9.71 8.05
N ARG A 191 10.34 -10.23 7.14
CA ARG A 191 10.77 -11.24 6.15
C ARG A 191 11.83 -10.71 5.20
N MET A 192 11.67 -9.48 4.71
CA MET A 192 12.67 -8.84 3.85
C MET A 192 13.99 -8.61 4.58
N PHE A 193 13.93 -8.17 5.86
CA PHE A 193 15.12 -8.05 6.71
C PHE A 193 15.81 -9.40 6.93
N ALA A 194 15.06 -10.46 7.27
CA ALA A 194 15.60 -11.80 7.45
C ALA A 194 16.28 -12.30 6.17
N ARG A 195 15.66 -12.08 5.01
CA ARG A 195 16.25 -12.40 3.70
C ARG A 195 17.58 -11.66 3.47
N ASP A 196 17.64 -10.37 3.80
CA ASP A 196 18.85 -9.56 3.58
C ASP A 196 20.06 -10.02 4.40
N ILE A 197 19.82 -10.66 5.55
CA ILE A 197 20.87 -11.27 6.39
C ILE A 197 21.12 -12.75 6.07
N GLY A 198 20.54 -13.29 5.00
CA GLY A 198 20.76 -14.66 4.52
C GLY A 198 19.80 -15.72 5.06
N LEU A 199 18.70 -15.34 5.71
CA LEU A 199 17.66 -16.23 6.24
C LEU A 199 16.42 -16.26 5.31
N ASP A 200 16.60 -16.76 4.09
CA ASP A 200 15.62 -16.66 3.01
C ASP A 200 14.61 -17.83 2.93
N ARG A 201 14.76 -18.86 3.76
CA ARG A 201 13.94 -20.09 3.78
C ARG A 201 12.70 -20.03 4.68
N LEU A 202 12.41 -18.87 5.27
CA LEU A 202 11.28 -18.70 6.18
C LEU A 202 9.94 -18.91 5.47
N VAL A 203 9.10 -19.78 6.02
CA VAL A 203 7.73 -20.04 5.59
C VAL A 203 6.79 -19.03 6.26
N VAL A 204 6.03 -18.30 5.45
CA VAL A 204 5.07 -17.29 5.91
C VAL A 204 3.79 -17.98 6.41
N GLN A 205 3.27 -17.52 7.56
CA GLN A 205 2.02 -17.98 8.15
C GLN A 205 1.96 -19.51 8.34
N TYR A 206 3.06 -20.10 8.80
CA TYR A 206 3.22 -21.55 8.99
C TYR A 206 2.30 -22.08 10.09
N ARG A 207 1.51 -23.12 9.79
CA ARG A 207 0.65 -23.81 10.75
C ARG A 207 1.42 -24.93 11.43
N VAL A 208 1.52 -24.88 12.76
CA VAL A 208 2.23 -25.91 13.53
C VAL A 208 1.37 -27.18 13.61
N PRO A 209 1.84 -28.33 13.08
CA PRO A 209 1.06 -29.56 13.02
C PRO A 209 0.53 -30.01 14.39
N GLY A 210 -0.72 -30.48 14.43
CA GLY A 210 -1.36 -30.94 15.67
C GLY A 210 -1.70 -29.83 16.67
N THR A 211 -1.69 -28.57 16.25
CA THR A 211 -2.05 -27.42 17.10
C THR A 211 -2.88 -26.40 16.32
N PRO A 212 -3.61 -25.50 17.01
CA PRO A 212 -4.25 -24.36 16.36
C PRO A 212 -3.27 -23.21 16.06
N TYR A 213 -1.97 -23.33 16.36
CA TYR A 213 -1.03 -22.22 16.29
C TYR A 213 -0.51 -21.99 14.88
N ARG A 214 -0.42 -20.70 14.54
CA ARG A 214 0.20 -20.21 13.31
C ARG A 214 1.31 -19.22 13.67
N LEU A 215 2.42 -19.29 12.95
CA LEU A 215 3.62 -18.50 13.15
C LEU A 215 3.82 -17.59 11.93
N ASP A 216 4.11 -16.31 12.16
CA ASP A 216 4.22 -15.32 11.07
C ASP A 216 5.29 -15.71 10.06
N LEU A 217 6.48 -16.06 10.56
CA LEU A 217 7.59 -16.59 9.79
C LEU A 217 8.17 -17.78 10.55
N ALA A 218 8.40 -18.90 9.87
CA ALA A 218 8.95 -20.10 10.50
C ALA A 218 10.03 -20.77 9.64
N ASP A 219 11.06 -21.29 10.29
CA ASP A 219 11.92 -22.35 9.77
C ASP A 219 11.50 -23.66 10.47
N PRO A 220 10.72 -24.54 9.81
CA PRO A 220 10.24 -25.77 10.43
C PRO A 220 11.34 -26.79 10.73
N GLU A 221 12.42 -26.81 9.93
CA GLU A 221 13.55 -27.73 10.13
C GLU A 221 14.27 -27.40 11.44
N ARG A 222 14.53 -26.11 11.67
CA ARG A 222 15.21 -25.60 12.88
C ARG A 222 14.25 -25.38 14.05
N ARG A 223 12.93 -25.43 13.80
CA ARG A 223 11.87 -25.01 14.73
C ARG A 223 12.11 -23.60 15.30
N ILE A 224 12.47 -22.65 14.43
CA ILE A 224 12.58 -21.24 14.79
C ILE A 224 11.39 -20.49 14.21
N ALA A 225 10.80 -19.60 15.00
CA ALA A 225 9.73 -18.71 14.57
C ALA A 225 10.13 -17.25 14.81
N LEU A 226 9.83 -16.38 13.85
CA LEU A 226 9.91 -14.93 14.03
C LEU A 226 8.47 -14.40 14.06
N GLU A 227 8.15 -13.63 15.10
CA GLU A 227 6.85 -12.96 15.24
C GLU A 227 7.06 -11.46 15.34
N TYR A 228 6.24 -10.68 14.64
CA TYR A 228 6.31 -9.24 14.77
C TYR A 228 5.39 -8.75 15.91
N ASP A 229 5.94 -8.00 16.85
CA ASP A 229 5.16 -7.36 17.92
C ASP A 229 4.50 -6.08 17.37
N GLY A 230 3.21 -6.19 17.03
CA GLY A 230 2.38 -5.02 16.74
C GLY A 230 2.28 -4.14 18.00
N GLU A 231 2.18 -2.81 17.85
CA GLU A 231 1.89 -1.94 19.00
C GLU A 231 0.50 -2.32 19.57
N HIS A 232 0.48 -3.18 20.59
CA HIS A 232 -0.73 -3.63 21.26
C HIS A 232 -1.17 -2.56 22.26
N HIS A 233 -2.27 -1.86 21.95
CA HIS A 233 -2.98 -1.04 22.93
C HIS A 233 -3.75 -1.95 23.91
N GLY A 234 -3.01 -2.49 24.88
CA GLY A 234 -3.43 -2.87 26.23
C GLY A 234 -4.78 -3.57 26.41
N TYR A 235 -4.76 -4.90 26.49
CA TYR A 235 -5.67 -5.68 27.32
C TYR A 235 -4.87 -6.78 28.05
N SER A 236 -4.94 -6.84 29.37
CA SER A 236 -4.19 -7.80 30.22
C SER A 236 -4.39 -9.26 29.78
N ASP A 237 -5.60 -9.59 29.34
CA ASP A 237 -5.97 -10.95 28.96
C ASP A 237 -5.29 -11.41 27.68
N GLN A 238 -4.97 -10.49 26.76
CA GLN A 238 -4.23 -10.82 25.53
C GLN A 238 -2.79 -11.18 25.86
N HIS A 239 -2.15 -10.42 26.75
CA HIS A 239 -0.78 -10.69 27.19
C HIS A 239 -0.65 -12.08 27.83
N THR A 240 -1.56 -12.44 28.74
CA THR A 240 -1.56 -13.76 29.39
C THR A 240 -1.70 -14.89 28.36
N ARG A 241 -2.63 -14.75 27.39
CA ARG A 241 -2.82 -15.74 26.32
C ARG A 241 -1.59 -15.87 25.43
N ASP A 242 -0.91 -14.77 25.13
CA ASP A 242 0.31 -14.78 24.30
C ASP A 242 1.47 -15.46 25.04
N VAL A 243 1.61 -15.24 26.35
CA VAL A 243 2.59 -15.95 27.19
C VAL A 243 2.29 -17.45 27.21
N GLU A 244 1.04 -17.85 27.46
CA GLU A 244 0.63 -19.25 27.44
C GLU A 244 0.86 -19.91 26.08
N ARG A 245 0.55 -19.21 24.98
CA ARG A 245 0.80 -19.65 23.61
C ARG A 245 2.29 -19.90 23.39
N ARG A 246 3.15 -18.96 23.77
CA ARG A 246 4.61 -19.11 23.63
C ARG A 246 5.14 -20.27 24.47
N ASN A 247 4.70 -20.43 25.71
CA ASN A 247 5.09 -21.57 26.55
C ASN A 247 4.74 -22.93 25.90
N ARG A 248 3.56 -23.03 25.27
CA ARG A 248 3.12 -24.25 24.56
C ARG A 248 3.90 -24.51 23.27
N LEU A 249 4.38 -23.46 22.60
CA LEU A 249 5.28 -23.57 21.45
C LEU A 249 6.67 -24.02 21.90
N THR A 250 7.20 -23.42 22.98
CA THR A 250 8.48 -23.82 23.60
C THR A 250 8.47 -25.28 24.04
N ALA A 251 7.39 -25.75 24.69
CA ALA A 251 7.22 -27.16 25.07
C ALA A 251 7.23 -28.12 23.86
N ARG A 252 6.98 -27.62 22.65
CA ARG A 252 7.07 -28.36 21.38
C ARG A 252 8.42 -28.18 20.68
N GLY A 253 9.39 -27.57 21.34
CA GLY A 253 10.75 -27.34 20.84
C GLY A 253 10.90 -26.11 19.94
N TRP A 254 9.87 -25.27 19.81
CA TRP A 254 9.97 -24.03 19.04
C TRP A 254 10.74 -22.95 19.81
N MET A 255 11.67 -22.28 19.13
CA MET A 255 12.25 -21.02 19.58
C MET A 255 11.48 -19.88 18.92
N VAL A 256 10.65 -19.17 19.69
CA VAL A 256 9.87 -18.03 19.21
C VAL A 256 10.62 -16.74 19.53
N ILE A 257 11.04 -16.02 18.50
CA ILE A 257 11.73 -14.73 18.59
C ILE A 257 10.74 -13.64 18.23
N VAL A 258 10.32 -12.87 19.23
CA VAL A 258 9.45 -11.71 19.04
C VAL A 258 10.30 -10.50 18.67
N VAL A 259 9.98 -9.87 17.55
CA VAL A 259 10.71 -8.73 17.01
C VAL A 259 9.85 -7.48 17.11
N THR A 260 10.35 -6.50 17.86
CA THR A 260 9.69 -5.21 18.01
C THR A 260 10.04 -4.27 16.85
N LYS A 261 9.16 -3.29 16.60
CA LYS A 261 9.44 -2.15 15.73
C LYS A 261 10.78 -1.48 16.06
N ARG A 262 11.10 -1.32 17.36
CA ARG A 262 12.34 -0.67 17.79
C ARG A 262 13.56 -1.48 17.33
N GLN A 263 13.57 -2.79 17.52
CA GLN A 263 14.68 -3.63 17.07
C GLN A 263 14.86 -3.53 15.55
N LEU A 264 13.76 -3.67 14.80
CA LEU A 264 13.81 -3.68 13.34
C LEU A 264 14.31 -2.35 12.74
N TRP A 265 14.01 -1.21 13.37
CA TRP A 265 14.35 0.12 12.81
C TRP A 265 15.48 0.87 13.51
N ARG A 266 15.77 0.56 14.77
CA ARG A 266 16.75 1.31 15.59
C ARG A 266 17.98 0.50 15.93
N THR A 267 17.86 -0.82 16.05
CA THR A 267 19.00 -1.70 16.34
C THR A 267 19.04 -2.90 15.39
N PRO A 268 18.98 -2.69 14.05
CA PRO A 268 18.94 -3.78 13.08
C PRO A 268 20.18 -4.68 13.13
N ASP A 269 21.36 -4.14 13.43
CA ASP A 269 22.60 -4.94 13.52
C ASP A 269 22.60 -5.88 14.73
N GLU A 270 22.07 -5.43 15.87
CA GLU A 270 21.89 -6.26 17.06
C GLU A 270 20.87 -7.38 16.80
N LEU A 271 19.76 -7.03 16.14
CA LEU A 271 18.75 -8.00 15.71
C LEU A 271 19.35 -9.02 14.75
N ALA A 272 20.12 -8.58 13.75
CA ALA A 272 20.79 -9.48 12.81
C ALA A 272 21.72 -10.46 13.53
N ALA A 273 22.57 -9.96 14.44
CA ALA A 273 23.47 -10.80 15.22
C ALA A 273 22.69 -11.79 16.12
N GLN A 274 21.57 -11.37 16.71
CA GLN A 274 20.69 -12.25 17.49
C GLN A 274 20.10 -13.37 16.63
N LEU A 275 19.53 -13.03 15.46
CA LEU A 275 18.92 -14.02 14.56
C LEU A 275 19.95 -15.00 14.01
N LEU A 276 21.11 -14.51 13.55
CA LEU A 276 22.17 -15.37 13.02
C LEU A 276 22.69 -16.37 14.07
N ARG A 277 22.88 -15.95 15.33
CA ARG A 277 23.26 -16.85 16.42
C ARG A 277 22.18 -17.91 16.67
N ALA A 278 20.92 -17.49 16.79
CA ALA A 278 19.80 -18.41 17.02
C ALA A 278 19.67 -19.47 15.92
N PHE A 279 19.87 -19.08 14.65
CA PHE A 279 19.87 -20.01 13.53
C PHE A 279 21.09 -20.94 13.55
N ALA A 280 22.28 -20.43 13.86
CA ALA A 280 23.50 -21.23 13.94
C ALA A 280 23.40 -22.33 15.00
N GLU A 281 22.88 -22.02 16.19
CA GLU A 281 22.72 -22.96 17.32
C GLU A 281 21.75 -24.13 17.04
N ARG A 282 20.93 -24.01 16.00
CA ARG A 282 19.93 -25.02 15.61
C ARG A 282 20.18 -25.61 14.22
N SER A 283 21.40 -25.45 13.70
CA SER A 283 21.88 -26.09 12.46
C SER A 283 22.19 -27.55 12.64
#